data_AF-A0A5C5W2F4-F1
#
_entry.id   AF-A0A5C5W2F4-F1
#
_cell.length_a   1.000
_cell.length_b   1.000
_cell.length_c   1.000
_cell.angle_alpha   90.00
_cell.angle_beta   90.00
_cell.angle_gamma   90.00
#
_symmetry.space_group_name_H-M   'P 1'
#
loop_
_entity.id
_entity.type
_entity.pdbx_description
1 polymer ?
#
loop_
_entity_poly.entity_id
_entity_poly.type
_entity_poly.pdbx_seq_one_letter_code
_entity_poly.pdbx_strand_id
1 'polypeptide(L)'
;MKRYRMAARRRTRRGGVVVQVAVMSTVIFGMGALAVDVGTLYTAKAEMQAAVDSAALAAAARLAGDGVNSPTELARTVADEFARMNRVAGHYTGLDMNSDVEFGQATYDAGTNRFGFSPSSENFNAVRIRMRRTEGSEGGPLPMMFGNIFGVSQKDMWARATAVLIPRDISVVIDLSGSMNDDSELQHYKQYTGDTGEVRPGMQINLRDCWAALNGPAPARPYVPGAEADTEYAGDSGPTIGVMSTWGSPIVPESYTPSTDAGLWYIPKKANCTVAAATTSLQSRGCTADEISRLMNAASYDNGYSNNWRNRAAVIVGLASWRSGRPGGTSGGDGDNYVEDSEMVWTSYPSWRHTWTWANFIDYTASTSSAAYYTNNSVRYRVGLKTFTNFLLEQQAAYSRTDVLWQTPEQPLQAVKDAVQAMKDVIAGLESMDHIGLEIFATTARHEVDLTDVLQNVPDRLYGRQAGHYDSTTNIGGGIVAGRAELLSSRGRSAARKIMVLMSDGKPNIDENGGFVSGGSDTINNWCIEEAQVCADNHITIYTVSVGGDADVDLMATIATTTGGQHFHAEGTPEEYADQLQLIFRTLGGRRPVALIE
;
A
#
# COMPACT_ATOMS: atom_id res chain seq x y z
N MET A 1 43.97 -32.66 116.19
CA MET A 1 42.96 -33.12 115.20
C MET A 1 43.40 -32.76 113.79
N LYS A 2 43.62 -33.77 112.93
CA LYS A 2 43.97 -33.61 111.50
C LYS A 2 42.73 -33.18 110.70
N ARG A 3 42.87 -32.21 109.77
CA ARG A 3 41.90 -31.95 108.69
C ARG A 3 42.63 -32.01 107.35
N TYR A 4 42.43 -33.10 106.61
CA TYR A 4 42.82 -33.22 105.19
C TYR A 4 41.75 -32.56 104.32
N ARG A 5 42.13 -31.57 103.50
CA ARG A 5 41.30 -31.08 102.39
C ARG A 5 41.52 -32.01 101.19
N MET A 6 40.49 -32.75 100.79
CA MET A 6 40.48 -33.44 99.49
C MET A 6 40.22 -32.43 98.37
N ALA A 7 41.10 -32.38 97.38
CA ALA A 7 40.87 -31.68 96.12
C ALA A 7 39.99 -32.54 95.20
N ALA A 8 38.86 -32.00 94.78
CA ALA A 8 37.97 -32.65 93.82
C ALA A 8 38.60 -32.67 92.42
N ARG A 9 38.83 -33.86 91.87
CA ARG A 9 39.36 -34.10 90.52
C ARG A 9 38.27 -33.81 89.49
N ARG A 10 38.36 -32.67 88.78
CA ARG A 10 37.48 -32.37 87.62
C ARG A 10 37.68 -33.43 86.54
N ARG A 11 36.62 -34.20 86.23
CA ARG A 11 36.55 -35.08 85.06
C ARG A 11 36.66 -34.22 83.79
N THR A 12 37.73 -34.41 83.04
CA THR A 12 37.93 -33.85 81.70
C THR A 12 36.90 -34.45 80.75
N ARG A 13 36.00 -33.61 80.21
CA ARG A 13 35.11 -34.00 79.11
C ARG A 13 35.99 -34.19 77.86
N ARG A 14 35.90 -35.37 77.24
CA ARG A 14 36.71 -35.78 76.08
C ARG A 14 36.26 -35.00 74.83
N GLY A 15 37.20 -34.34 74.16
CA GLY A 15 36.98 -33.48 72.98
C GLY A 15 36.58 -34.19 71.67
N GLY A 16 35.88 -35.32 71.72
CA GLY A 16 35.45 -36.05 70.52
C GLY A 16 34.49 -35.24 69.64
N VAL A 17 33.64 -34.41 70.23
CA VAL A 17 32.72 -33.51 69.52
C VAL A 17 33.48 -32.48 68.68
N VAL A 18 34.65 -32.01 69.14
CA VAL A 18 35.46 -31.02 68.41
C VAL A 18 35.97 -31.59 67.09
N VAL A 19 36.41 -32.86 67.09
CA VAL A 19 36.87 -33.55 65.88
C VAL A 19 35.72 -33.73 64.88
N GLN A 20 34.54 -34.12 65.36
CA GLN A 20 33.37 -34.32 64.51
C GLN A 20 32.85 -33.00 63.93
N VAL A 21 32.84 -31.92 64.73
CA VAL A 21 32.49 -30.57 64.26
C VAL A 21 33.51 -30.06 63.25
N ALA A 22 34.80 -30.30 63.45
CA ALA A 22 35.84 -29.88 62.51
C ALA A 22 35.66 -30.56 61.14
N VAL A 23 35.49 -31.89 61.12
CA VAL A 23 35.29 -32.64 59.87
C VAL A 23 33.99 -32.23 59.16
N MET A 24 32.87 -32.15 59.89
CA MET A 24 31.58 -31.78 59.30
C MET A 24 31.56 -30.32 58.82
N SER A 25 32.18 -29.39 59.57
CA SER A 25 32.33 -28.00 59.12
C SER A 25 33.09 -27.92 57.81
N THR A 26 34.20 -28.65 57.66
CA THR A 26 34.97 -28.68 56.41
C THR A 26 34.13 -29.21 55.24
N VAL A 27 33.34 -30.26 55.44
CA VAL A 27 32.44 -30.78 54.40
C VAL A 27 31.37 -29.75 54.03
N ILE A 28 30.73 -29.10 55.02
CA ILE A 28 29.70 -28.08 54.78
C ILE A 28 30.27 -26.88 54.01
N PHE A 29 31.45 -26.37 54.43
CA PHE A 29 32.11 -25.29 53.70
C PHE A 29 32.54 -25.71 52.30
N GLY A 30 33.04 -26.94 52.12
CA GLY A 30 33.39 -27.49 50.81
C GLY A 30 32.20 -27.59 49.86
N MET A 31 31.05 -28.06 50.35
CA MET A 31 29.81 -28.09 49.57
C MET A 31 29.25 -26.69 49.30
N GLY A 32 29.34 -25.77 50.27
CA GLY A 32 28.93 -24.38 50.09
C GLY A 32 29.77 -23.65 49.03
N ALA A 33 31.08 -23.87 49.05
CA ALA A 33 32.01 -23.41 48.03
C ALA A 33 31.64 -23.92 46.64
N LEU A 34 31.39 -25.22 46.51
CA LEU A 34 30.95 -25.84 45.25
C LEU A 34 29.61 -25.27 44.77
N ALA A 35 28.65 -25.06 45.68
CA ALA A 35 27.35 -24.49 45.34
C ALA A 35 27.45 -23.07 44.78
N VAL A 36 28.36 -22.24 45.33
CA VAL A 36 28.62 -20.89 44.81
C VAL A 36 29.23 -20.96 43.41
N ASP A 37 30.27 -21.78 43.22
CA ASP A 37 30.92 -21.93 41.91
C ASP A 37 29.98 -22.51 40.83
N VAL A 38 29.15 -23.49 41.18
CA VAL A 38 28.14 -24.03 40.25
C VAL A 38 27.09 -22.97 39.95
N GLY A 39 26.65 -22.22 40.96
CA GLY A 39 25.71 -21.11 40.80
C GLY A 39 26.24 -20.04 39.84
N THR A 40 27.51 -19.63 39.98
CA THR A 40 28.13 -18.64 39.07
C THR A 40 28.25 -19.16 37.65
N LEU A 41 28.55 -20.45 37.44
CA LEU A 41 28.59 -21.05 36.10
C LEU A 41 27.20 -21.07 35.44
N TYR A 42 26.14 -21.41 36.18
CA TYR A 42 24.77 -21.38 35.63
C TYR A 42 24.30 -19.97 35.31
N THR A 43 24.59 -19.00 36.18
CA THR A 43 24.31 -17.58 35.91
C THR A 43 25.07 -17.10 34.67
N ALA A 44 26.37 -17.38 34.58
CA ALA A 44 27.17 -17.01 33.43
C ALA A 44 26.66 -17.68 32.14
N LYS A 45 26.18 -18.93 32.20
CA LYS A 45 25.56 -19.59 31.05
C LYS A 45 24.30 -18.88 30.58
N ALA A 46 23.42 -18.49 31.51
CA ALA A 46 22.19 -17.78 31.19
C ALA A 46 22.47 -16.38 30.62
N GLU A 47 23.43 -15.66 31.21
CA GLU A 47 23.91 -14.37 30.70
C GLU A 47 24.52 -14.48 29.30
N MET A 48 25.35 -15.50 29.06
CA MET A 48 25.88 -15.78 27.72
C MET A 48 24.77 -16.08 26.72
N GLN A 49 23.73 -16.83 27.13
CA GLN A 49 22.60 -17.16 26.25
C GLN A 49 21.83 -15.89 25.85
N ALA A 50 21.49 -15.03 26.80
CA ALA A 50 20.83 -13.76 26.51
C ALA A 50 21.68 -12.85 25.59
N ALA A 51 23.01 -12.87 25.76
CA ALA A 51 23.94 -12.14 24.91
C ALA A 51 23.93 -12.67 23.47
N VAL A 52 24.02 -13.99 23.26
CA VAL A 52 23.99 -14.57 21.89
C VAL A 52 22.62 -14.46 21.24
N ASP A 53 21.53 -14.58 21.99
CA ASP A 53 20.16 -14.47 21.48
C ASP A 53 19.90 -13.06 20.92
N SER A 54 20.25 -12.03 21.69
CA SER A 54 20.10 -10.63 21.25
C SER A 54 21.06 -10.28 20.10
N ALA A 55 22.30 -10.76 20.14
CA ALA A 55 23.27 -10.57 19.07
C ALA A 55 22.82 -11.26 17.76
N ALA A 56 22.28 -12.48 17.84
CA ALA A 56 21.79 -13.21 16.67
C ALA A 56 20.60 -12.52 16.02
N LEU A 57 19.61 -12.10 16.82
CA LEU A 57 18.44 -11.36 16.32
C LEU A 57 18.84 -10.04 15.65
N ALA A 58 19.72 -9.27 16.30
CA ALA A 58 20.19 -8.00 15.77
C ALA A 58 21.01 -8.18 14.48
N ALA A 59 21.86 -9.20 14.41
CA ALA A 59 22.63 -9.53 13.21
C ALA A 59 21.74 -9.99 12.05
N ALA A 60 20.79 -10.90 12.31
CA ALA A 60 19.85 -11.37 11.30
C ALA A 60 18.99 -10.23 10.74
N ALA A 61 18.61 -9.25 11.56
CA ALA A 61 17.85 -8.09 11.10
C ALA A 61 18.64 -7.23 10.09
N ARG A 62 19.97 -7.26 10.13
CA ARG A 62 20.84 -6.56 9.17
C ARG A 62 21.10 -7.34 7.88
N LEU A 63 20.81 -8.64 7.85
CA LEU A 63 20.85 -9.42 6.61
C LEU A 63 19.79 -8.97 5.59
N ALA A 64 18.73 -8.28 6.04
CA ALA A 64 17.72 -7.71 5.15
C ALA A 64 18.24 -6.55 4.28
N GLY A 65 19.47 -6.06 4.49
CA GLY A 65 20.11 -5.03 3.65
C GLY A 65 19.51 -3.63 3.79
N ASP A 66 20.36 -2.61 3.61
CA ASP A 66 19.96 -1.19 3.53
C ASP A 66 20.31 -0.54 2.18
N GLY A 67 20.84 -1.33 1.24
CA GLY A 67 21.22 -0.89 -0.10
C GLY A 67 22.51 -0.05 -0.18
N VAL A 68 23.18 0.23 0.95
CA VAL A 68 24.34 1.15 1.01
C VAL A 68 25.61 0.43 1.46
N ASN A 69 25.50 -0.52 2.40
CA ASN A 69 26.65 -1.22 2.99
C ASN A 69 26.62 -2.72 2.70
N SER A 70 27.76 -3.41 2.82
CA SER A 70 27.79 -4.87 2.82
C SER A 70 26.94 -5.40 3.98
N PRO A 71 25.82 -6.10 3.73
CA PRO A 71 24.91 -6.55 4.80
C PRO A 71 25.60 -7.44 5.83
N THR A 72 26.61 -8.20 5.40
CA THR A 72 27.39 -9.10 6.25
C THR A 72 28.34 -8.37 7.19
N GLU A 73 28.93 -7.26 6.75
CA GLU A 73 29.83 -6.45 7.58
C GLU A 73 29.03 -5.75 8.68
N LEU A 74 27.92 -5.12 8.32
CA LEU A 74 26.99 -4.53 9.29
C LEU A 74 26.46 -5.57 10.28
N ALA A 75 26.09 -6.77 9.81
CA ALA A 75 25.63 -7.84 10.69
C ALA A 75 26.71 -8.27 11.70
N ARG A 76 27.99 -8.36 11.29
CA ARG A 76 29.10 -8.66 12.21
C ARG A 76 29.30 -7.56 13.26
N THR A 77 29.29 -6.30 12.84
CA THR A 77 29.45 -5.15 13.74
C THR A 77 28.33 -5.09 14.77
N VAL A 78 27.07 -5.20 14.32
CA VAL A 78 25.90 -5.14 15.19
C VAL A 78 25.84 -6.36 16.12
N ALA A 79 26.26 -7.55 15.66
CA ALA A 79 26.37 -8.72 16.52
C ALA A 79 27.32 -8.47 17.71
N ASP A 80 28.51 -7.93 17.46
CA ASP A 80 29.49 -7.62 18.50
C ASP A 80 29.00 -6.51 19.44
N GLU A 81 28.33 -5.48 18.90
CA GLU A 81 27.74 -4.41 19.71
C GLU A 81 26.71 -4.95 20.71
N PHE A 82 25.76 -5.76 20.25
CA PHE A 82 24.76 -6.37 21.11
C PHE A 82 25.35 -7.40 22.08
N ALA A 83 26.37 -8.15 21.66
CA ALA A 83 27.12 -9.02 22.56
C ALA A 83 27.80 -8.23 23.68
N ARG A 84 28.43 -7.09 23.37
CA ARG A 84 29.09 -6.21 24.34
C ARG A 84 28.10 -5.49 25.27
N MET A 85 26.87 -5.24 24.86
CA MET A 85 25.85 -4.65 25.76
C MET A 85 25.44 -5.62 26.88
N ASN A 86 25.63 -6.93 26.69
CA ASN A 86 25.29 -7.96 27.65
C ASN A 86 26.52 -8.39 28.46
N ARG A 87 26.48 -8.19 29.78
CA ARG A 87 27.58 -8.59 30.67
C ARG A 87 27.49 -10.07 31.02
N VAL A 88 28.64 -10.72 31.07
CA VAL A 88 28.77 -12.13 31.47
C VAL A 88 29.73 -12.22 32.64
N ALA A 89 29.23 -12.69 33.79
CA ALA A 89 29.92 -12.68 35.08
C ALA A 89 30.55 -11.32 35.38
N GLY A 90 29.80 -10.24 35.13
CA GLY A 90 30.21 -8.85 35.39
C GLY A 90 31.19 -8.24 34.38
N HIS A 91 31.58 -8.96 33.31
CA HIS A 91 32.53 -8.49 32.31
C HIS A 91 31.89 -8.35 30.93
N TYR A 92 32.35 -7.36 30.16
CA TYR A 92 32.02 -7.25 28.74
C TYR A 92 32.76 -8.34 27.97
N THR A 93 32.04 -9.06 27.10
CA THR A 93 32.62 -10.13 26.28
C THR A 93 32.30 -9.83 24.83
N GLY A 94 33.31 -9.42 24.06
CA GLY A 94 33.18 -9.24 22.61
C GLY A 94 33.18 -10.56 21.86
N LEU A 95 32.77 -10.52 20.60
CA LEU A 95 32.83 -11.63 19.66
C LEU A 95 34.09 -11.51 18.79
N ASP A 96 34.71 -12.64 18.46
CA ASP A 96 35.61 -12.66 17.31
C ASP A 96 34.77 -12.64 16.04
N MET A 97 34.65 -11.46 15.44
CA MET A 97 33.81 -11.23 14.27
C MET A 97 34.07 -12.20 13.12
N ASN A 98 35.25 -12.82 13.00
CA ASN A 98 35.57 -13.75 11.93
C ASN A 98 35.22 -15.21 12.24
N SER A 99 35.20 -15.61 13.52
CA SER A 99 35.05 -17.02 13.92
C SER A 99 33.83 -17.31 14.78
N ASP A 100 33.19 -16.27 15.34
CA ASP A 100 32.02 -16.38 16.22
C ASP A 100 30.72 -15.94 15.54
N VAL A 101 30.81 -15.39 14.32
CA VAL A 101 29.66 -15.03 13.47
C VAL A 101 29.70 -15.89 12.20
N GLU A 102 28.77 -16.83 12.10
CA GLU A 102 28.63 -17.76 10.98
C GLU A 102 27.34 -17.43 10.19
N PHE A 103 27.48 -17.20 8.89
CA PHE A 103 26.35 -16.92 8.01
C PHE A 103 25.87 -18.17 7.29
N GLY A 104 24.57 -18.24 7.02
CA GLY A 104 24.00 -19.39 6.36
C GLY A 104 22.57 -19.18 5.87
N GLN A 105 21.97 -20.31 5.52
CA GLN A 105 20.60 -20.42 5.05
C GLN A 105 19.73 -21.18 6.05
N ALA A 106 18.52 -20.68 6.23
CA ALA A 106 17.42 -21.33 6.91
C ALA A 106 16.89 -22.44 6.01
N THR A 107 16.90 -23.67 6.51
CA THR A 107 16.36 -24.85 5.81
C THR A 107 15.06 -25.24 6.50
N TYR A 108 13.95 -25.17 5.78
CA TYR A 108 12.65 -25.53 6.36
C TYR A 108 12.46 -27.05 6.33
N ASP A 109 12.22 -27.65 7.50
CA ASP A 109 11.85 -29.05 7.63
C ASP A 109 10.32 -29.18 7.76
N ALA A 110 9.69 -29.64 6.68
CA ALA A 110 8.24 -29.84 6.61
C ALA A 110 7.72 -30.90 7.59
N GLY A 111 8.56 -31.85 8.03
CA GLY A 111 8.16 -32.90 8.97
C GLY A 111 8.08 -32.41 10.43
N THR A 112 8.87 -31.39 10.78
CA THR A 112 8.92 -30.83 12.13
C THR A 112 8.35 -29.42 12.23
N ASN A 113 8.02 -28.78 11.10
CA ASN A 113 7.57 -27.39 10.99
C ASN A 113 8.55 -26.42 11.68
N ARG A 114 9.86 -26.67 11.52
CA ARG A 114 10.96 -25.90 12.12
C ARG A 114 12.00 -25.54 11.07
N PHE A 115 12.69 -24.42 11.29
CA PHE A 115 13.85 -24.03 10.52
C PHE A 115 15.13 -24.61 11.13
N GLY A 116 15.97 -25.22 10.30
CA GLY A 116 17.35 -25.56 10.60
C GLY A 116 18.32 -24.54 10.00
N PHE A 117 19.58 -24.62 10.39
CA PHE A 117 20.65 -23.77 9.87
C PHE A 117 21.64 -24.60 9.04
N SER A 118 21.87 -24.16 7.81
CA SER A 118 22.92 -24.67 6.93
C SER A 118 23.91 -23.55 6.62
N PRO A 119 25.21 -23.70 6.92
CA PRO A 119 26.23 -22.74 6.49
C PRO A 119 26.18 -22.52 4.96
N SER A 120 26.40 -21.30 4.51
CA SER A 120 26.42 -20.93 3.08
C SER A 120 27.51 -19.88 2.84
N SER A 121 27.86 -19.65 1.57
CA SER A 121 28.73 -18.54 1.13
C SER A 121 27.97 -17.44 0.38
N GLU A 122 26.69 -17.66 0.11
CA GLU A 122 25.81 -16.76 -0.65
C GLU A 122 24.38 -16.81 -0.09
N ASN A 123 23.58 -15.79 -0.41
CA ASN A 123 22.15 -15.71 -0.11
C ASN A 123 21.81 -15.97 1.37
N PHE A 124 22.42 -15.17 2.24
CA PHE A 124 22.29 -15.31 3.69
C PHE A 124 20.90 -14.90 4.16
N ASN A 125 20.19 -15.80 4.82
CA ASN A 125 18.94 -15.48 5.52
C ASN A 125 18.96 -16.00 6.98
N ALA A 126 20.11 -16.46 7.46
CA ALA A 126 20.34 -16.89 8.82
C ALA A 126 21.73 -16.50 9.33
N VAL A 127 21.83 -16.20 10.62
CA VAL A 127 23.09 -15.93 11.33
C VAL A 127 23.15 -16.78 12.58
N ARG A 128 24.24 -17.53 12.74
CA ARG A 128 24.58 -18.20 13.99
C ARG A 128 25.67 -17.42 14.70
N ILE A 129 25.41 -17.10 15.96
CA ILE A 129 26.35 -16.43 16.86
C ILE A 129 26.83 -17.42 17.91
N ARG A 130 28.13 -17.43 18.19
CA ARG A 130 28.73 -18.20 19.28
C ARG A 130 29.55 -17.29 20.19
N MET A 131 29.13 -17.14 21.45
CA MET A 131 29.95 -16.46 22.46
C MET A 131 30.81 -17.48 23.19
N ARG A 132 32.09 -17.14 23.40
CA ARG A 132 33.07 -17.98 24.09
C ARG A 132 33.69 -17.26 25.29
N ARG A 133 33.86 -17.99 26.39
CA ARG A 133 34.67 -17.66 27.56
C ARG A 133 35.71 -18.77 27.71
N THR A 134 36.81 -18.61 26.98
CA THR A 134 37.93 -19.58 26.84
C THR A 134 39.26 -18.83 26.82
N GLU A 135 40.38 -19.54 26.93
CA GLU A 135 41.73 -18.95 26.95
C GLU A 135 42.03 -18.03 25.74
N GLY A 136 41.47 -18.33 24.57
CA GLY A 136 41.66 -17.53 23.34
C GLY A 136 40.59 -16.47 23.05
N SER A 137 39.61 -16.27 23.95
CA SER A 137 38.55 -15.26 23.78
C SER A 137 38.84 -13.97 24.54
N GLU A 138 38.33 -12.83 24.08
CA GLU A 138 38.53 -11.51 24.69
C GLU A 138 38.19 -11.49 26.20
N GLY A 139 37.16 -12.22 26.63
CA GLY A 139 36.74 -12.29 28.04
C GLY A 139 37.44 -13.35 28.89
N GLY A 140 38.34 -14.16 28.31
CA GLY A 140 39.01 -15.28 28.98
C GLY A 140 38.05 -16.37 29.51
N PRO A 141 38.58 -17.47 30.07
CA PRO A 141 37.79 -18.47 30.77
C PRO A 141 37.16 -17.91 32.05
N LEU A 142 36.10 -18.54 32.56
CA LEU A 142 35.45 -18.11 33.79
C LEU A 142 36.31 -18.49 35.00
N PRO A 143 36.70 -17.53 35.85
CA PRO A 143 37.44 -17.84 37.08
C PRO A 143 36.51 -18.54 38.09
N MET A 144 37.05 -19.56 38.74
CA MET A 144 36.36 -20.27 39.83
C MET A 144 36.77 -19.66 41.17
N MET A 145 35.81 -19.37 42.04
CA MET A 145 36.10 -18.70 43.32
C MET A 145 36.67 -19.68 44.35
N PHE A 146 36.14 -20.91 44.39
CA PHE A 146 36.59 -21.94 45.32
C PHE A 146 37.12 -23.21 44.64
N GLY A 147 36.95 -23.36 43.33
CA GLY A 147 37.45 -24.48 42.53
C GLY A 147 38.96 -24.70 42.63
N ASN A 148 39.71 -23.63 42.98
CA ASN A 148 41.14 -23.68 43.29
C ASN A 148 41.48 -24.73 44.36
N ILE A 149 40.60 -24.94 45.35
CA ILE A 149 40.77 -25.95 46.41
C ILE A 149 40.85 -27.36 45.82
N PHE A 150 40.21 -27.57 44.66
CA PHE A 150 40.16 -28.84 43.93
C PHE A 150 41.08 -28.84 42.69
N GLY A 151 41.95 -27.85 42.54
CA GLY A 151 42.88 -27.74 41.40
C GLY A 151 42.25 -27.23 40.10
N VAL A 152 41.02 -26.69 40.14
CA VAL A 152 40.32 -26.12 38.98
C VAL A 152 40.14 -24.63 39.18
N SER A 153 41.05 -23.83 38.62
CA SER A 153 41.03 -22.37 38.79
C SER A 153 40.13 -21.64 37.80
N GLN A 154 39.81 -22.27 36.67
CA GLN A 154 39.09 -21.66 35.56
C GLN A 154 38.25 -22.71 34.84
N LYS A 155 37.18 -22.27 34.16
CA LYS A 155 36.33 -23.14 33.36
C LYS A 155 35.98 -22.49 32.02
N ASP A 156 36.23 -23.22 30.95
CA ASP A 156 35.81 -22.86 29.60
C ASP A 156 34.30 -23.05 29.44
N MET A 157 33.65 -22.04 28.84
CA MET A 157 32.22 -22.06 28.55
C MET A 157 31.93 -21.37 27.22
N TRP A 158 30.80 -21.75 26.61
CA TRP A 158 30.30 -21.11 25.40
C TRP A 158 28.78 -21.19 25.36
N ALA A 159 28.15 -20.29 24.60
CA ALA A 159 26.75 -20.33 24.23
C ALA A 159 26.61 -20.06 22.73
N ARG A 160 25.51 -20.50 22.15
CA ARG A 160 25.20 -20.25 20.75
C ARG A 160 23.72 -19.97 20.57
N ALA A 161 23.40 -19.18 19.57
CA ALA A 161 22.06 -18.92 19.12
C ALA A 161 22.06 -18.74 17.62
N THR A 162 20.99 -19.15 16.96
CA THR A 162 20.80 -18.92 15.53
C THR A 162 19.52 -18.15 15.30
N ALA A 163 19.60 -17.08 14.53
CA ALA A 163 18.43 -16.30 14.10
C ALA A 163 18.25 -16.39 12.58
N VAL A 164 17.00 -16.42 12.14
CA VAL A 164 16.63 -16.46 10.72
C VAL A 164 15.71 -15.30 10.36
N LEU A 165 15.78 -14.86 9.11
CA LEU A 165 14.77 -14.03 8.47
C LEU A 165 13.56 -14.90 8.14
N ILE A 166 12.44 -14.65 8.81
CA ILE A 166 11.23 -15.44 8.61
C ILE A 166 10.57 -15.04 7.29
N PRO A 167 10.18 -16.00 6.43
CA PRO A 167 9.42 -15.69 5.21
C PRO A 167 8.06 -15.09 5.56
N ARG A 168 7.52 -14.31 4.63
CA ARG A 168 6.21 -13.67 4.75
C ARG A 168 5.25 -14.24 3.71
N ASP A 169 4.01 -14.40 4.10
CA ASP A 169 2.89 -14.42 3.16
C ASP A 169 2.21 -13.06 3.25
N ILE A 170 2.20 -12.33 2.14
CA ILE A 170 1.70 -10.96 2.08
C ILE A 170 0.44 -10.94 1.22
N SER A 171 -0.68 -10.54 1.83
CA SER A 171 -1.89 -10.20 1.08
C SER A 171 -1.89 -8.71 0.80
N VAL A 172 -1.74 -8.33 -0.47
CA VAL A 172 -1.93 -6.94 -0.90
C VAL A 172 -3.42 -6.73 -1.13
N VAL A 173 -4.04 -5.78 -0.43
CA VAL A 173 -5.48 -5.53 -0.44
C VAL A 173 -5.72 -4.09 -0.90
N ILE A 174 -6.19 -3.93 -2.13
CA ILE A 174 -6.26 -2.63 -2.81
C ILE A 174 -7.71 -2.19 -3.04
N ASP A 175 -8.02 -0.95 -2.66
CA ASP A 175 -9.26 -0.29 -3.06
C ASP A 175 -9.24 -0.02 -4.58
N LEU A 176 -10.32 -0.41 -5.26
CA LEU A 176 -10.61 -0.07 -6.65
C LEU A 176 -11.98 0.59 -6.77
N SER A 177 -12.42 1.28 -5.72
CA SER A 177 -13.63 2.11 -5.71
C SER A 177 -13.55 3.23 -6.75
N GLY A 178 -14.66 3.95 -6.92
CA GLY A 178 -14.74 5.04 -7.88
C GLY A 178 -13.77 6.17 -7.57
N SER A 179 -13.52 6.45 -6.28
CA SER A 179 -12.67 7.57 -5.84
C SER A 179 -11.21 7.45 -6.28
N MET A 180 -10.76 6.23 -6.62
CA MET A 180 -9.38 5.94 -7.02
C MET A 180 -8.94 6.60 -8.35
N ASN A 181 -9.79 7.44 -8.97
CA ASN A 181 -9.46 8.34 -10.07
C ASN A 181 -9.78 9.84 -9.82
N ASP A 182 -10.24 10.22 -8.62
CA ASP A 182 -10.75 11.56 -8.31
C ASP A 182 -9.67 12.65 -8.52
N ASP A 183 -8.40 12.33 -8.28
CA ASP A 183 -7.26 13.25 -8.47
C ASP A 183 -6.89 13.46 -9.94
N SER A 184 -7.53 12.73 -10.85
CA SER A 184 -7.50 12.99 -12.29
C SER A 184 -8.69 13.81 -12.76
N GLU A 185 -9.67 14.11 -11.92
CA GLU A 185 -10.92 14.76 -12.31
C GLU A 185 -10.93 16.28 -12.13
N LEU A 186 -11.81 16.94 -12.89
CA LEU A 186 -12.10 18.38 -12.81
C LEU A 186 -12.65 18.81 -11.44
N GLN A 187 -13.01 17.89 -10.56
CA GLN A 187 -13.42 18.27 -9.21
C GLN A 187 -12.26 18.80 -8.36
N HIS A 188 -11.02 18.33 -8.60
CA HIS A 188 -9.87 18.61 -7.73
C HIS A 188 -8.89 19.65 -8.27
N TYR A 189 -9.07 20.20 -9.47
CA TYR A 189 -8.17 21.25 -9.97
C TYR A 189 -8.30 22.59 -9.23
N LYS A 190 -9.39 22.79 -8.50
CA LYS A 190 -9.70 24.01 -7.75
C LYS A 190 -10.13 23.63 -6.33
N GLN A 191 -10.05 24.59 -5.43
CA GLN A 191 -10.53 24.45 -4.05
C GLN A 191 -11.86 23.68 -3.97
N TYR A 192 -11.82 22.59 -3.21
CA TYR A 192 -12.95 21.71 -2.95
C TYR A 192 -13.16 21.56 -1.44
N THR A 193 -14.33 21.05 -1.07
CA THR A 193 -14.66 20.74 0.32
C THR A 193 -14.59 19.24 0.48
N GLY A 194 -13.68 18.77 1.32
CA GLY A 194 -13.57 17.35 1.62
C GLY A 194 -14.76 16.88 2.45
N ASP A 195 -14.86 15.56 2.61
CA ASP A 195 -16.05 14.94 3.19
C ASP A 195 -16.31 15.31 4.66
N THR A 196 -15.33 15.85 5.40
CA THR A 196 -15.53 16.34 6.78
C THR A 196 -15.81 17.85 6.86
N GLY A 197 -16.00 18.52 5.72
CA GLY A 197 -16.30 19.94 5.61
C GLY A 197 -15.08 20.86 5.59
N GLU A 198 -13.88 20.28 5.62
CA GLU A 198 -12.60 20.95 5.48
C GLU A 198 -12.40 21.47 4.06
N VAL A 199 -11.79 22.65 3.95
CA VAL A 199 -11.49 23.27 2.65
C VAL A 199 -10.09 22.86 2.23
N ARG A 200 -9.98 22.27 1.04
CA ARG A 200 -8.71 21.78 0.47
C ARG A 200 -8.35 22.61 -0.76
N PRO A 201 -7.06 22.96 -0.98
CA PRO A 201 -6.64 23.64 -2.19
C PRO A 201 -6.73 22.69 -3.40
N GLY A 202 -6.92 23.26 -4.58
CA GLY A 202 -6.85 22.53 -5.84
C GLY A 202 -5.44 22.01 -6.10
N MET A 203 -5.35 20.84 -6.74
CA MET A 203 -4.12 20.15 -7.05
C MET A 203 -3.88 20.03 -8.55
N GLN A 204 -2.63 19.77 -8.95
CA GLN A 204 -2.31 19.48 -10.34
C GLN A 204 -2.91 18.13 -10.72
N ILE A 205 -3.96 18.15 -11.54
CA ILE A 205 -4.57 16.94 -12.09
C ILE A 205 -3.94 16.58 -13.43
N ASN A 206 -3.98 15.29 -13.80
CA ASN A 206 -3.41 14.77 -15.04
C ASN A 206 -4.48 14.33 -16.06
N LEU A 207 -5.63 15.00 -16.08
CA LEU A 207 -6.75 14.67 -16.97
C LEU A 207 -6.38 14.62 -18.47
N ARG A 208 -5.43 15.46 -18.90
CA ARG A 208 -4.92 15.44 -20.29
C ARG A 208 -4.20 14.13 -20.62
N ASP A 209 -3.43 13.61 -19.69
CA ASP A 209 -2.66 12.38 -19.89
C ASP A 209 -3.60 11.17 -19.91
N CYS A 210 -4.66 11.20 -19.08
CA CYS A 210 -5.74 10.22 -19.15
C CYS A 210 -6.40 10.21 -20.53
N TRP A 211 -6.68 11.39 -21.10
CA TRP A 211 -7.22 11.52 -22.46
C TRP A 211 -6.25 11.00 -23.52
N ALA A 212 -4.96 11.37 -23.46
CA ALA A 212 -3.95 10.92 -24.41
C ALA A 212 -3.80 9.39 -24.39
N ALA A 213 -3.82 8.78 -23.21
CA ALA A 213 -3.72 7.34 -23.03
C ALA A 213 -4.96 6.55 -23.47
N LEU A 214 -6.10 7.18 -23.82
CA LEU A 214 -7.29 6.46 -24.33
C LEU A 214 -7.04 5.75 -25.67
N ASN A 215 -6.14 6.27 -26.51
CA ASN A 215 -5.68 5.64 -27.74
C ASN A 215 -4.15 5.60 -27.90
N GLY A 216 -3.43 6.19 -26.95
CA GLY A 216 -1.98 6.12 -26.84
C GLY A 216 -1.49 4.86 -26.13
N PRO A 217 -0.16 4.72 -25.97
CA PRO A 217 0.41 3.64 -25.17
C PRO A 217 0.06 3.82 -23.68
N ALA A 218 0.10 2.72 -22.93
CA ALA A 218 0.13 2.77 -21.48
C ALA A 218 1.35 3.57 -21.00
N PRO A 219 1.26 4.27 -19.84
CA PRO A 219 2.34 5.11 -19.34
C PRO A 219 3.59 4.29 -19.01
N ALA A 220 4.73 4.96 -18.97
CA ALA A 220 5.94 4.41 -18.37
C ALA A 220 5.68 4.03 -16.90
N ARG A 221 6.47 3.08 -16.39
CA ARG A 221 6.36 2.56 -15.01
C ARG A 221 7.69 2.76 -14.29
N PRO A 222 7.78 3.61 -13.25
CA PRO A 222 6.69 4.41 -12.69
C PRO A 222 6.29 5.59 -13.60
N TYR A 223 5.01 5.95 -13.56
CA TYR A 223 4.51 7.18 -14.18
C TYR A 223 4.83 8.37 -13.28
N VAL A 224 5.29 9.47 -13.88
CA VAL A 224 5.59 10.72 -13.17
C VAL A 224 4.50 11.73 -13.52
N PRO A 225 3.52 11.97 -12.62
CA PRO A 225 2.53 13.02 -12.83
C PRO A 225 3.18 14.41 -12.78
N GLY A 226 2.57 15.38 -13.46
CA GLY A 226 3.08 16.74 -13.48
C GLY A 226 2.20 17.67 -14.31
N ALA A 227 2.71 18.86 -14.60
CA ALA A 227 2.04 19.78 -15.50
C ALA A 227 1.96 19.21 -16.93
N GLU A 228 0.88 19.52 -17.66
CA GLU A 228 0.57 18.94 -18.98
C GLU A 228 1.71 19.04 -20.02
N ALA A 229 2.62 20.01 -19.89
CA ALA A 229 3.76 20.22 -20.79
C ALA A 229 5.02 19.44 -20.41
N ASP A 230 5.06 18.88 -19.20
CA ASP A 230 6.24 18.25 -18.60
C ASP A 230 6.13 16.72 -18.53
N THR A 231 4.93 16.17 -18.75
CA THR A 231 4.70 14.72 -18.72
C THR A 231 5.13 14.02 -20.01
N GLU A 232 5.21 12.68 -19.97
CA GLU A 232 5.56 11.87 -21.15
C GLU A 232 4.55 12.02 -22.30
N TYR A 233 3.32 12.46 -22.01
CA TYR A 233 2.27 12.70 -23.01
C TYR A 233 2.26 14.14 -23.54
N ALA A 234 3.19 15.01 -23.16
CA ALA A 234 3.22 16.41 -23.60
C ALA A 234 3.11 16.56 -25.14
N GLY A 235 3.74 15.66 -25.90
CA GLY A 235 3.69 15.64 -27.37
C GLY A 235 2.49 14.92 -28.01
N ASP A 236 1.65 14.26 -27.22
CA ASP A 236 0.53 13.46 -27.75
C ASP A 236 -0.67 14.35 -28.13
N SER A 237 -1.29 14.02 -29.26
CA SER A 237 -2.49 14.67 -29.78
C SER A 237 -3.79 13.94 -29.40
N GLY A 238 -3.68 12.79 -28.73
CA GLY A 238 -4.79 12.00 -28.20
C GLY A 238 -5.83 11.58 -29.26
N PRO A 239 -6.98 11.04 -28.83
CA PRO A 239 -8.08 10.74 -29.73
C PRO A 239 -8.87 11.99 -30.10
N THR A 240 -9.33 12.05 -31.35
CA THR A 240 -10.39 12.98 -31.77
C THR A 240 -11.76 12.35 -31.49
N ILE A 241 -12.67 13.13 -30.90
CA ILE A 241 -14.02 12.68 -30.57
C ILE A 241 -15.02 13.61 -31.26
N GLY A 242 -15.78 13.09 -32.23
CA GLY A 242 -16.58 13.91 -33.13
C GLY A 242 -15.70 14.86 -33.95
N VAL A 243 -15.96 16.17 -33.87
CA VAL A 243 -15.09 17.21 -34.45
C VAL A 243 -14.27 17.94 -33.39
N MET A 244 -14.27 17.46 -32.14
CA MET A 244 -13.49 18.04 -31.06
C MET A 244 -12.04 17.56 -31.20
N SER A 245 -11.15 18.45 -31.63
CA SER A 245 -9.75 18.12 -31.95
C SER A 245 -8.71 18.93 -31.17
N THR A 246 -9.15 19.73 -30.19
CA THR A 246 -8.27 20.59 -29.40
C THR A 246 -8.53 20.37 -27.92
N TRP A 247 -7.49 20.03 -27.15
CA TRP A 247 -7.57 19.89 -25.69
C TRP A 247 -7.99 21.20 -24.99
N GLY A 248 -7.49 22.32 -25.52
CA GLY A 248 -7.75 23.65 -25.00
C GLY A 248 -6.62 24.18 -24.11
N SER A 249 -6.96 25.06 -23.17
CA SER A 249 -6.00 25.60 -22.22
C SER A 249 -5.55 24.53 -21.21
N PRO A 250 -4.27 24.54 -20.79
CA PRO A 250 -3.80 23.67 -19.72
C PRO A 250 -4.56 23.89 -18.41
N ILE A 251 -4.78 22.83 -17.66
CA ILE A 251 -5.38 22.90 -16.33
C ILE A 251 -4.30 23.28 -15.33
N VAL A 252 -4.20 24.58 -15.04
CA VAL A 252 -3.38 25.11 -13.94
C VAL A 252 -4.25 25.20 -12.69
N PRO A 253 -3.82 24.63 -11.55
CA PRO A 253 -4.60 24.63 -10.32
C PRO A 253 -5.05 26.05 -9.91
N GLU A 254 -6.27 26.14 -9.38
CA GLU A 254 -6.96 27.37 -8.94
C GLU A 254 -7.27 28.43 -10.02
N SER A 255 -6.44 28.55 -11.05
CA SER A 255 -6.52 29.61 -12.07
C SER A 255 -7.24 29.19 -13.35
N TYR A 256 -7.31 27.88 -13.63
CA TYR A 256 -8.02 27.38 -14.80
C TYR A 256 -9.51 27.74 -14.77
N THR A 257 -9.99 28.27 -15.89
CA THR A 257 -11.37 28.73 -16.05
C THR A 257 -12.00 28.12 -17.31
N PRO A 258 -13.01 27.24 -17.19
CA PRO A 258 -13.69 26.63 -18.33
C PRO A 258 -14.33 27.65 -19.26
N SER A 259 -14.72 28.82 -18.76
CA SER A 259 -15.41 29.85 -19.56
C SER A 259 -14.55 30.48 -20.63
N THR A 260 -13.23 30.45 -20.46
CA THR A 260 -12.22 31.00 -21.38
C THR A 260 -11.45 29.93 -22.14
N ASP A 261 -11.75 28.65 -21.93
CA ASP A 261 -11.05 27.54 -22.59
C ASP A 261 -11.52 27.38 -24.04
N ALA A 262 -10.60 27.57 -24.99
CA ALA A 262 -10.89 27.44 -26.42
C ALA A 262 -11.23 26.01 -26.87
N GLY A 263 -10.82 24.99 -26.10
CA GLY A 263 -11.16 23.58 -26.36
C GLY A 263 -12.57 23.19 -25.91
N LEU A 264 -13.28 24.08 -25.23
CA LEU A 264 -14.61 23.85 -24.69
C LEU A 264 -15.66 24.69 -25.43
N TRP A 265 -16.43 24.06 -26.30
CA TRP A 265 -17.46 24.76 -27.07
C TRP A 265 -18.69 25.00 -26.21
N TYR A 266 -18.97 26.28 -25.92
CA TYR A 266 -20.15 26.67 -25.17
C TYR A 266 -21.40 26.65 -26.04
N ILE A 267 -22.28 25.68 -25.78
CA ILE A 267 -23.52 25.44 -26.53
C ILE A 267 -24.69 25.60 -25.55
N PRO A 268 -25.08 26.83 -25.19
CA PRO A 268 -26.05 27.05 -24.13
C PRO A 268 -27.45 26.60 -24.53
N LYS A 269 -28.20 26.06 -23.57
CA LYS A 269 -29.62 25.73 -23.73
C LYS A 269 -30.47 26.99 -23.84
N LYS A 270 -31.38 27.03 -24.82
CA LYS A 270 -32.29 28.17 -25.11
C LYS A 270 -31.56 29.49 -25.36
N ALA A 271 -30.34 29.43 -25.87
CA ALA A 271 -29.58 30.61 -26.27
C ALA A 271 -28.70 30.28 -27.47
N ASN A 272 -28.20 31.34 -28.12
CA ASN A 272 -27.41 31.19 -29.34
C ASN A 272 -26.02 30.63 -29.04
N CYS A 273 -25.58 29.68 -29.87
CA CYS A 273 -24.19 29.26 -29.91
C CYS A 273 -23.41 30.28 -30.76
N THR A 274 -22.32 30.83 -30.22
CA THR A 274 -21.49 31.83 -30.92
C THR A 274 -20.10 31.30 -31.28
N VAL A 275 -19.88 29.99 -31.12
CA VAL A 275 -18.59 29.35 -31.42
C VAL A 275 -18.35 29.36 -32.93
N ALA A 276 -17.41 30.19 -33.40
CA ALA A 276 -17.11 30.32 -34.83
C ALA A 276 -16.64 28.99 -35.46
N ALA A 277 -15.84 28.20 -34.72
CA ALA A 277 -15.37 26.89 -35.17
C ALA A 277 -16.52 25.89 -35.41
N ALA A 278 -17.62 25.99 -34.66
CA ALA A 278 -18.81 25.17 -34.86
C ALA A 278 -19.48 25.46 -36.21
N THR A 279 -19.64 26.74 -36.56
CA THR A 279 -20.18 27.16 -37.87
C THR A 279 -19.33 26.60 -39.01
N THR A 280 -18.00 26.80 -38.94
CA THR A 280 -17.08 26.29 -39.96
C THR A 280 -17.13 24.77 -40.09
N SER A 281 -17.22 24.06 -38.97
CA SER A 281 -17.34 22.60 -38.94
C SER A 281 -18.66 22.10 -39.55
N LEU A 282 -19.78 22.77 -39.28
CA LEU A 282 -21.07 22.40 -39.87
C LEU A 282 -21.06 22.61 -41.39
N GLN A 283 -20.48 23.71 -41.86
CA GLN A 283 -20.31 23.98 -43.30
C GLN A 283 -19.46 22.90 -43.98
N SER A 284 -18.33 22.52 -43.39
CA SER A 284 -17.45 21.49 -43.97
C SER A 284 -18.09 20.09 -43.98
N ARG A 285 -19.02 19.83 -43.06
CA ARG A 285 -19.84 18.60 -43.02
C ARG A 285 -21.07 18.64 -43.93
N GLY A 286 -21.22 19.68 -44.74
CA GLY A 286 -22.29 19.80 -45.75
C GLY A 286 -23.64 20.28 -45.23
N CYS A 287 -23.70 20.83 -44.00
CA CYS A 287 -24.93 21.46 -43.51
C CYS A 287 -25.22 22.74 -44.31
N THR A 288 -26.47 22.93 -44.70
CA THR A 288 -26.91 24.13 -45.40
C THR A 288 -26.89 25.36 -44.50
N ALA A 289 -26.89 26.55 -45.11
CA ALA A 289 -26.97 27.82 -44.35
C ALA A 289 -28.22 27.91 -43.46
N ASP A 290 -29.34 27.31 -43.90
CA ASP A 290 -30.58 27.27 -43.13
C ASP A 290 -30.49 26.31 -41.94
N GLU A 291 -29.94 25.10 -42.11
CA GLU A 291 -29.69 24.17 -41.00
C GLU A 291 -28.73 24.77 -39.96
N ILE A 292 -27.64 25.39 -40.42
CA ILE A 292 -26.68 26.08 -39.54
C ILE A 292 -27.37 27.19 -38.75
N SER A 293 -28.25 27.96 -39.38
CA SER A 293 -29.01 29.01 -38.70
C SER A 293 -29.82 28.46 -37.52
N ARG A 294 -30.44 27.27 -37.66
CA ARG A 294 -31.23 26.65 -36.59
C ARG A 294 -30.38 26.02 -35.50
N LEU A 295 -29.29 25.36 -35.87
CA LEU A 295 -28.36 24.77 -34.91
C LEU A 295 -27.70 25.86 -34.04
N MET A 296 -27.39 27.01 -34.62
CA MET A 296 -26.71 28.11 -33.92
C MET A 296 -27.67 29.09 -33.21
N ASN A 297 -28.92 29.25 -33.68
CA ASN A 297 -29.92 30.15 -33.08
C ASN A 297 -31.04 29.37 -32.37
N ALA A 298 -30.81 28.99 -31.11
CA ALA A 298 -31.65 28.03 -30.41
C ALA A 298 -32.63 28.63 -29.38
N ALA A 299 -32.70 29.95 -29.27
CA ALA A 299 -33.58 30.64 -28.31
C ALA A 299 -35.06 30.22 -28.43
N SER A 300 -35.48 29.82 -29.64
CA SER A 300 -36.85 29.40 -29.95
C SER A 300 -37.02 27.88 -30.18
N TYR A 301 -35.93 27.11 -30.30
CA TYR A 301 -35.96 25.73 -30.79
C TYR A 301 -35.54 24.67 -29.74
N ASP A 302 -34.98 25.08 -28.61
CA ASP A 302 -34.75 24.18 -27.46
C ASP A 302 -36.01 24.02 -26.55
N ASN A 303 -37.20 24.40 -27.04
CA ASN A 303 -38.45 24.52 -26.27
C ASN A 303 -39.45 23.36 -26.43
N GLY A 304 -39.24 22.43 -27.37
CA GLY A 304 -40.17 21.32 -27.65
C GLY A 304 -40.12 20.20 -26.61
N TYR A 305 -38.92 19.66 -26.36
CA TYR A 305 -38.66 18.56 -25.40
C TYR A 305 -37.25 18.68 -24.76
N SER A 306 -36.99 17.93 -23.68
CA SER A 306 -35.71 18.00 -22.94
C SER A 306 -34.47 17.61 -23.77
N ASN A 307 -34.66 16.75 -24.78
CA ASN A 307 -33.63 16.21 -25.68
C ASN A 307 -33.27 17.12 -26.86
N ASN A 308 -34.08 18.13 -27.23
CA ASN A 308 -33.79 18.99 -28.40
C ASN A 308 -32.43 19.69 -28.28
N TRP A 309 -32.13 20.24 -27.10
CA TRP A 309 -30.82 20.85 -26.83
C TRP A 309 -29.68 19.83 -26.95
N ARG A 310 -29.87 18.64 -26.38
CA ARG A 310 -28.87 17.56 -26.38
C ARG A 310 -28.53 17.15 -27.80
N ASN A 311 -29.55 16.95 -28.62
CA ASN A 311 -29.39 16.54 -30.01
C ASN A 311 -28.72 17.63 -30.83
N ARG A 312 -29.14 18.90 -30.64
CA ARG A 312 -28.48 20.06 -31.25
C ARG A 312 -27.00 20.14 -30.88
N ALA A 313 -26.66 19.99 -29.60
CA ALA A 313 -25.29 20.00 -29.13
C ALA A 313 -24.47 18.85 -29.75
N ALA A 314 -25.03 17.63 -29.78
CA ALA A 314 -24.39 16.49 -30.43
C ALA A 314 -24.10 16.71 -31.93
N VAL A 315 -25.03 17.32 -32.66
CA VAL A 315 -24.83 17.68 -34.08
C VAL A 315 -23.73 18.73 -34.23
N ILE A 316 -23.73 19.75 -33.38
CA ILE A 316 -22.72 20.81 -33.38
C ILE A 316 -21.32 20.23 -33.17
N VAL A 317 -21.13 19.35 -32.18
CA VAL A 317 -19.82 18.73 -31.90
C VAL A 317 -19.51 17.50 -32.75
N GLY A 318 -20.37 17.17 -33.73
CA GLY A 318 -20.10 16.10 -34.70
C GLY A 318 -20.21 14.69 -34.15
N LEU A 319 -20.93 14.49 -33.05
CA LEU A 319 -21.29 13.18 -32.52
C LEU A 319 -22.56 12.61 -33.17
N ALA A 320 -23.25 13.43 -33.96
CA ALA A 320 -24.37 13.02 -34.79
C ALA A 320 -24.49 13.89 -36.04
N SER A 321 -25.27 13.39 -37.00
CA SER A 321 -25.77 14.17 -38.13
C SER A 321 -27.29 14.33 -38.03
N TRP A 322 -27.80 15.45 -38.57
CA TRP A 322 -29.21 15.79 -38.56
C TRP A 322 -29.81 15.56 -39.95
N ARG A 323 -30.81 14.69 -40.04
CA ARG A 323 -31.62 14.50 -41.24
C ARG A 323 -32.77 15.50 -41.24
N SER A 324 -32.47 16.78 -41.42
CA SER A 324 -33.47 17.86 -41.24
C SER A 324 -34.71 17.75 -42.14
N GLY A 325 -34.64 17.06 -43.29
CA GLY A 325 -35.71 17.06 -44.29
C GLY A 325 -35.89 18.41 -45.02
N ARG A 326 -35.00 19.38 -44.76
CA ARG A 326 -35.07 20.73 -45.32
C ARG A 326 -34.50 20.81 -46.75
N PRO A 327 -34.92 21.80 -47.55
CA PRO A 327 -34.39 21.99 -48.90
C PRO A 327 -32.87 22.09 -48.93
N GLY A 328 -32.22 21.18 -49.66
CA GLY A 328 -30.75 21.09 -49.78
C GLY A 328 -30.06 20.43 -48.58
N GLY A 329 -30.79 20.14 -47.50
CA GLY A 329 -30.31 19.40 -46.33
C GLY A 329 -30.43 17.89 -46.49
N THR A 330 -30.06 17.17 -45.44
CA THR A 330 -30.13 15.70 -45.46
C THR A 330 -31.59 15.22 -45.32
N SER A 331 -32.05 14.39 -46.26
CA SER A 331 -33.41 13.83 -46.25
C SER A 331 -33.64 12.88 -45.07
N GLY A 332 -34.83 12.88 -44.48
CA GLY A 332 -35.27 11.88 -43.50
C GLY A 332 -36.08 12.42 -42.33
N GLY A 333 -36.03 13.72 -42.08
CA GLY A 333 -36.83 14.43 -41.09
C GLY A 333 -38.03 15.14 -41.69
N ASP A 334 -38.74 15.90 -40.87
CA ASP A 334 -40.03 16.50 -41.22
C ASP A 334 -39.95 17.95 -41.73
N GLY A 335 -38.74 18.51 -41.76
CA GLY A 335 -38.48 19.87 -42.24
C GLY A 335 -38.69 20.95 -41.19
N ASP A 336 -39.02 20.61 -39.95
CA ASP A 336 -39.28 21.57 -38.89
C ASP A 336 -37.99 22.20 -38.32
N ASN A 337 -38.08 22.88 -37.19
CA ASN A 337 -36.96 23.63 -36.60
C ASN A 337 -36.26 22.89 -35.45
N TYR A 338 -36.76 21.72 -35.08
CA TYR A 338 -36.35 20.96 -33.92
C TYR A 338 -35.37 19.86 -34.35
N VAL A 339 -34.46 19.48 -33.45
CA VAL A 339 -33.54 18.36 -33.69
C VAL A 339 -34.04 17.19 -32.86
N GLU A 340 -34.85 16.34 -33.46
CA GLU A 340 -35.53 15.25 -32.75
C GLU A 340 -34.74 13.94 -32.82
N ASP A 341 -34.98 13.03 -31.88
CA ASP A 341 -34.27 11.74 -31.83
C ASP A 341 -34.52 10.89 -33.10
N SER A 342 -35.70 11.01 -33.72
CA SER A 342 -36.08 10.37 -34.99
C SER A 342 -35.25 10.85 -36.19
N GLU A 343 -34.69 12.06 -36.11
CA GLU A 343 -33.97 12.71 -37.21
C GLU A 343 -32.44 12.58 -37.07
N MET A 344 -31.98 11.99 -35.97
CA MET A 344 -30.57 11.91 -35.61
C MET A 344 -29.94 10.62 -36.13
N VAL A 345 -28.74 10.74 -36.69
CA VAL A 345 -27.86 9.60 -36.94
C VAL A 345 -26.59 9.80 -36.13
N TRP A 346 -26.48 9.06 -35.04
CA TRP A 346 -25.30 9.06 -34.16
C TRP A 346 -24.08 8.43 -34.83
N THR A 347 -22.89 8.93 -34.51
CA THR A 347 -21.63 8.35 -34.97
C THR A 347 -21.34 7.03 -34.23
N SER A 348 -20.45 6.23 -34.81
CA SER A 348 -19.94 5.02 -34.16
C SER A 348 -19.25 5.36 -32.84
N TYR A 349 -19.44 4.49 -31.85
CA TYR A 349 -18.74 4.58 -30.58
C TYR A 349 -17.29 4.10 -30.70
N PRO A 350 -16.39 4.57 -29.82
CA PRO A 350 -15.10 3.92 -29.62
C PRO A 350 -15.29 2.44 -29.28
N SER A 351 -14.36 1.58 -29.70
CA SER A 351 -14.46 0.13 -29.48
C SER A 351 -14.48 -0.27 -28.00
N TRP A 352 -13.96 0.60 -27.14
CA TRP A 352 -13.86 0.40 -25.70
C TRP A 352 -15.09 0.86 -24.90
N ARG A 353 -16.14 1.34 -25.58
CA ARG A 353 -17.42 1.75 -24.96
C ARG A 353 -18.39 0.57 -24.91
N HIS A 354 -18.98 0.31 -23.74
CA HIS A 354 -19.88 -0.82 -23.51
C HIS A 354 -21.32 -0.47 -23.19
N THR A 355 -21.60 0.55 -22.36
CA THR A 355 -22.99 0.84 -21.90
C THR A 355 -23.47 2.27 -22.12
N TRP A 356 -22.59 3.28 -22.07
CA TRP A 356 -22.97 4.68 -22.21
C TRP A 356 -23.11 5.16 -23.65
N THR A 357 -23.93 6.19 -23.85
CA THR A 357 -24.22 6.77 -25.17
C THR A 357 -23.66 8.18 -25.29
N TRP A 358 -23.57 8.69 -26.52
CA TRP A 358 -23.22 10.10 -26.74
C TRP A 358 -24.24 11.05 -26.11
N ALA A 359 -25.50 10.64 -26.05
CA ALA A 359 -26.55 11.34 -25.32
C ALA A 359 -26.20 11.48 -23.83
N ASN A 360 -25.71 10.41 -23.17
CA ASN A 360 -25.29 10.49 -21.76
C ASN A 360 -24.15 11.50 -21.55
N PHE A 361 -23.15 11.52 -22.44
CA PHE A 361 -22.06 12.50 -22.38
C PHE A 361 -22.58 13.94 -22.54
N ILE A 362 -23.42 14.20 -23.54
CA ILE A 362 -23.96 15.55 -23.75
C ILE A 362 -24.84 15.98 -22.56
N ASP A 363 -25.69 15.10 -22.05
CA ASP A 363 -26.52 15.37 -20.87
C ASP A 363 -25.66 15.65 -19.62
N TYR A 364 -24.54 14.93 -19.45
CA TYR A 364 -23.56 15.21 -18.39
C TYR A 364 -23.06 16.66 -18.44
N THR A 365 -22.74 17.20 -19.62
CA THR A 365 -22.29 18.60 -19.75
C THR A 365 -23.37 19.62 -19.39
N ALA A 366 -24.66 19.27 -19.41
CA ALA A 366 -25.76 20.12 -18.97
C ALA A 366 -26.13 19.95 -17.48
N SER A 367 -25.59 18.92 -16.83
CA SER A 367 -25.88 18.55 -15.46
C SER A 367 -25.58 19.69 -14.49
N THR A 368 -26.35 19.72 -13.41
CA THR A 368 -26.13 20.59 -12.25
C THR A 368 -25.80 19.77 -11.01
N SER A 369 -25.44 18.51 -11.20
CA SER A 369 -25.24 17.52 -10.13
C SER A 369 -23.94 16.73 -10.27
N SER A 370 -23.11 17.06 -11.26
CA SER A 370 -21.77 16.50 -11.40
C SER A 370 -20.79 17.17 -10.45
N ALA A 371 -19.75 16.44 -10.04
CA ALA A 371 -18.68 16.98 -9.22
C ALA A 371 -17.97 18.15 -9.92
N ALA A 372 -17.70 18.02 -11.23
CA ALA A 372 -17.16 19.11 -12.05
C ALA A 372 -18.04 20.39 -12.02
N TYR A 373 -19.37 20.25 -11.95
CA TYR A 373 -20.28 21.40 -11.86
C TYR A 373 -20.22 22.07 -10.49
N TYR A 374 -20.13 21.29 -9.41
CA TYR A 374 -20.01 21.85 -8.06
C TYR A 374 -18.70 22.61 -7.87
N THR A 375 -17.59 22.11 -8.42
CA THR A 375 -16.29 22.81 -8.40
C THR A 375 -16.31 24.07 -9.26
N ASN A 376 -16.86 24.00 -10.48
CA ASN A 376 -17.02 25.17 -11.33
C ASN A 376 -18.23 25.07 -12.25
N ASN A 377 -19.30 25.76 -11.86
CA ASN A 377 -20.54 25.79 -12.64
C ASN A 377 -20.40 26.32 -14.07
N SER A 378 -19.29 27.00 -14.40
CA SER A 378 -18.99 27.43 -15.76
C SER A 378 -18.69 26.25 -16.70
N VAL A 379 -18.47 25.02 -16.20
CA VAL A 379 -18.38 23.83 -17.06
C VAL A 379 -19.71 23.51 -17.75
N ARG A 380 -20.83 24.02 -17.23
CA ARG A 380 -22.16 23.73 -17.77
C ARG A 380 -22.29 24.21 -19.21
N TYR A 381 -22.86 23.34 -20.05
CA TYR A 381 -23.06 23.50 -21.49
C TYR A 381 -21.77 23.65 -22.30
N ARG A 382 -20.63 23.24 -21.75
CA ARG A 382 -19.35 23.23 -22.45
C ARG A 382 -18.96 21.81 -22.84
N VAL A 383 -18.94 21.59 -24.14
CA VAL A 383 -18.67 20.28 -24.73
C VAL A 383 -17.28 20.31 -25.35
N GLY A 384 -16.42 19.38 -24.96
CA GLY A 384 -15.05 19.28 -25.46
C GLY A 384 -14.37 17.99 -24.98
N LEU A 385 -13.11 17.78 -25.38
CA LEU A 385 -12.33 16.59 -25.01
C LEU A 385 -12.09 16.51 -23.50
N LYS A 386 -11.91 17.65 -22.84
CA LYS A 386 -11.73 17.75 -21.39
C LYS A 386 -12.97 17.31 -20.61
N THR A 387 -14.17 17.79 -20.99
CA THR A 387 -15.42 17.33 -20.36
C THR A 387 -15.80 15.92 -20.76
N PHE A 388 -15.40 15.44 -21.95
CA PHE A 388 -15.56 14.04 -22.34
C PHE A 388 -14.72 13.10 -21.47
N THR A 389 -13.45 13.45 -21.27
CA THR A 389 -12.54 12.64 -20.44
C THR A 389 -13.03 12.63 -19.00
N ASN A 390 -13.45 13.77 -18.47
CA ASN A 390 -14.03 13.84 -17.13
C ASN A 390 -15.33 13.03 -17.00
N PHE A 391 -16.18 12.99 -18.03
CA PHE A 391 -17.36 12.14 -18.04
C PHE A 391 -17.00 10.64 -17.94
N LEU A 392 -15.91 10.22 -18.58
CA LEU A 392 -15.47 8.84 -18.51
C LEU A 392 -15.03 8.48 -17.09
N LEU A 393 -14.25 9.33 -16.44
CA LEU A 393 -13.80 9.12 -15.06
C LEU A 393 -14.97 9.21 -14.07
N GLU A 394 -15.71 10.31 -14.08
CA GLU A 394 -16.70 10.61 -13.03
C GLU A 394 -17.95 9.72 -13.11
N GLN A 395 -18.35 9.29 -14.31
CA GLN A 395 -19.64 8.61 -14.52
C GLN A 395 -19.51 7.23 -15.16
N GLN A 396 -18.40 6.94 -15.84
CA GLN A 396 -18.23 5.72 -16.64
C GLN A 396 -16.96 4.95 -16.32
N ALA A 397 -16.40 5.11 -15.12
CA ALA A 397 -15.13 4.51 -14.72
C ALA A 397 -15.15 2.98 -14.72
N ALA A 398 -16.30 2.32 -14.52
CA ALA A 398 -16.34 0.87 -14.43
C ALA A 398 -15.96 0.18 -15.75
N TYR A 399 -15.21 -0.94 -15.65
CA TYR A 399 -14.74 -1.71 -16.82
C TYR A 399 -15.89 -2.22 -17.69
N SER A 400 -17.01 -2.59 -17.05
CA SER A 400 -18.25 -2.99 -17.72
C SER A 400 -18.91 -1.86 -18.53
N ARG A 401 -18.45 -0.61 -18.38
CA ARG A 401 -18.92 0.57 -19.11
C ARG A 401 -17.88 1.10 -20.09
N THR A 402 -16.61 1.13 -19.68
CA THR A 402 -15.45 1.67 -20.42
C THR A 402 -14.22 0.78 -20.18
N ASP A 403 -13.81 -0.06 -21.12
CA ASP A 403 -12.79 -1.11 -20.87
C ASP A 403 -11.33 -0.71 -21.23
N VAL A 404 -11.05 0.59 -21.28
CA VAL A 404 -9.74 1.14 -21.65
C VAL A 404 -9.04 1.91 -20.51
N LEU A 405 -9.76 2.30 -19.45
CA LEU A 405 -9.20 3.21 -18.43
C LEU A 405 -8.05 2.58 -17.64
N TRP A 406 -7.95 1.26 -17.59
CA TRP A 406 -6.85 0.54 -16.92
C TRP A 406 -5.46 0.94 -17.43
N GLN A 407 -5.36 1.36 -18.70
CA GLN A 407 -4.11 1.78 -19.32
C GLN A 407 -3.83 3.28 -19.15
N THR A 408 -4.81 4.04 -18.65
CA THR A 408 -4.66 5.48 -18.39
C THR A 408 -3.99 5.71 -17.05
N PRO A 409 -3.19 6.78 -16.89
CA PRO A 409 -2.53 7.08 -15.62
C PRO A 409 -3.49 7.71 -14.59
N GLU A 410 -4.69 7.16 -14.39
CA GLU A 410 -5.67 7.69 -13.44
C GLU A 410 -5.13 7.68 -12.00
N GLN A 411 -5.37 8.76 -11.27
CA GLN A 411 -4.76 9.04 -9.97
C GLN A 411 -5.82 9.07 -8.85
N PRO A 412 -5.56 8.48 -7.68
CA PRO A 412 -4.26 7.95 -7.20
C PRO A 412 -3.91 6.52 -7.64
N LEU A 413 -4.79 5.81 -8.36
CA LEU A 413 -4.58 4.38 -8.64
C LEU A 413 -3.27 4.06 -9.38
N GLN A 414 -2.83 4.91 -10.31
CA GLN A 414 -1.56 4.72 -11.01
C GLN A 414 -0.37 4.78 -10.05
N ALA A 415 -0.35 5.74 -9.12
CA ALA A 415 0.67 5.79 -8.08
C ALA A 415 0.64 4.54 -7.16
N VAL A 416 -0.55 4.01 -6.86
CA VAL A 416 -0.71 2.75 -6.12
C VAL A 416 -0.11 1.56 -6.89
N LYS A 417 -0.43 1.43 -8.17
CA LYS A 417 0.11 0.38 -9.06
C LYS A 417 1.64 0.41 -9.06
N ASP A 418 2.21 1.60 -9.19
CA ASP A 418 3.67 1.82 -9.21
C ASP A 418 4.31 1.55 -7.84
N ALA A 419 3.64 1.88 -6.74
CA ALA A 419 4.11 1.58 -5.39
C ALA A 419 4.11 0.07 -5.09
N VAL A 420 3.09 -0.68 -5.52
CA VAL A 420 3.06 -2.14 -5.41
C VAL A 420 4.20 -2.79 -6.20
N GLN A 421 4.47 -2.29 -7.42
CA GLN A 421 5.64 -2.71 -8.21
C GLN A 421 6.95 -2.44 -7.44
N ALA A 422 7.11 -1.25 -6.85
CA ALA A 422 8.29 -0.90 -6.08
C ALA A 422 8.48 -1.78 -4.82
N MET A 423 7.41 -2.12 -4.10
CA MET A 423 7.46 -3.08 -3.00
C MET A 423 7.91 -4.45 -3.50
N LYS A 424 7.31 -4.95 -4.58
CA LYS A 424 7.69 -6.23 -5.17
C LYS A 424 9.17 -6.24 -5.56
N ASP A 425 9.70 -5.17 -6.14
CA ASP A 425 11.09 -5.12 -6.60
C ASP A 425 12.08 -5.13 -5.43
N VAL A 426 11.72 -4.50 -4.31
CA VAL A 426 12.46 -4.67 -3.06
C VAL A 426 12.42 -6.13 -2.59
N ILE A 427 11.24 -6.74 -2.51
CA ILE A 427 11.10 -8.14 -2.06
C ILE A 427 11.94 -9.09 -2.95
N ALA A 428 11.86 -8.93 -4.26
CA ALA A 428 12.63 -9.71 -5.23
C ALA A 428 14.15 -9.51 -5.04
N GLY A 429 14.61 -8.28 -4.85
CA GLY A 429 16.02 -7.96 -4.63
C GLY A 429 16.58 -8.50 -3.31
N LEU A 430 15.73 -8.79 -2.33
CA LEU A 430 16.12 -9.41 -1.06
C LEU A 430 16.26 -10.94 -1.15
N GLU A 431 15.92 -11.55 -2.30
CA GLU A 431 15.91 -12.99 -2.51
C GLU A 431 15.21 -13.75 -1.38
N SER A 432 14.10 -13.20 -0.91
CA SER A 432 13.32 -13.79 0.17
C SER A 432 12.46 -14.94 -0.35
N MET A 433 12.14 -15.89 0.53
CA MET A 433 11.10 -16.90 0.27
C MET A 433 9.70 -16.32 0.52
N ASP A 434 9.47 -15.04 0.23
CA ASP A 434 8.17 -14.40 0.46
C ASP A 434 7.18 -14.80 -0.63
N HIS A 435 5.91 -14.95 -0.27
CA HIS A 435 4.82 -15.09 -1.23
C HIS A 435 3.94 -13.85 -1.16
N ILE A 436 3.43 -13.41 -2.30
CA ILE A 436 2.48 -12.30 -2.36
C ILE A 436 1.21 -12.73 -3.10
N GLY A 437 0.06 -12.27 -2.60
CA GLY A 437 -1.27 -12.43 -3.21
C GLY A 437 -1.93 -11.07 -3.40
N LEU A 438 -3.02 -11.04 -4.16
CA LEU A 438 -3.77 -9.83 -4.45
C LEU A 438 -5.25 -10.03 -4.20
N GLU A 439 -5.77 -9.18 -3.31
CA GLU A 439 -7.17 -8.92 -3.12
C GLU A 439 -7.46 -7.50 -3.56
N ILE A 440 -8.63 -7.32 -4.14
CA ILE A 440 -9.15 -6.00 -4.47
C ILE A 440 -10.54 -5.87 -3.87
N PHE A 441 -10.97 -4.65 -3.59
CA PHE A 441 -12.33 -4.42 -3.13
C PHE A 441 -12.91 -3.15 -3.72
N ALA A 442 -14.23 -3.15 -3.82
CA ALA A 442 -15.03 -1.95 -4.03
C ALA A 442 -16.39 -2.18 -3.31
N THR A 443 -17.50 -2.51 -3.97
CA THR A 443 -18.72 -3.02 -3.31
C THR A 443 -18.48 -4.40 -2.71
N THR A 444 -17.83 -5.26 -3.48
CA THR A 444 -17.47 -6.62 -3.05
C THR A 444 -15.96 -6.79 -3.11
N ALA A 445 -15.40 -7.55 -2.17
CA ALA A 445 -14.01 -7.98 -2.27
C ALA A 445 -13.86 -9.17 -3.23
N ARG A 446 -12.74 -9.22 -3.93
CA ARG A 446 -12.43 -10.23 -4.94
C ARG A 446 -10.98 -10.66 -4.82
N HIS A 447 -10.80 -11.98 -4.88
CA HIS A 447 -9.50 -12.60 -5.00
C HIS A 447 -9.03 -12.59 -6.45
N GLU A 448 -7.84 -12.04 -6.69
CA GLU A 448 -7.29 -11.83 -8.03
C GLU A 448 -6.03 -12.65 -8.30
N VAL A 449 -5.20 -12.86 -7.28
CA VAL A 449 -3.95 -13.63 -7.39
C VAL A 449 -3.72 -14.44 -6.11
N ASP A 450 -3.68 -15.77 -6.27
CA ASP A 450 -3.28 -16.74 -5.25
C ASP A 450 -1.88 -16.38 -4.70
N LEU A 451 -1.63 -16.59 -3.40
CA LEU A 451 -0.30 -16.46 -2.79
C LEU A 451 0.75 -17.24 -3.60
N THR A 452 1.69 -16.50 -4.18
CA THR A 452 2.70 -17.03 -5.09
C THR A 452 4.07 -16.43 -4.85
N ASP A 453 5.11 -17.21 -5.12
CA ASP A 453 6.51 -16.80 -5.24
C ASP A 453 6.83 -16.14 -6.61
N VAL A 454 5.92 -16.23 -7.59
CA VAL A 454 6.00 -15.50 -8.85
C VAL A 454 5.49 -14.07 -8.63
N LEU A 455 6.31 -13.29 -7.92
CA LEU A 455 5.90 -11.98 -7.37
C LEU A 455 5.36 -11.02 -8.44
N GLN A 456 5.86 -11.08 -9.68
CA GLN A 456 5.41 -10.18 -10.75
C GLN A 456 3.93 -10.37 -11.15
N ASN A 457 3.31 -11.51 -10.81
CA ASN A 457 1.89 -11.74 -11.11
C ASN A 457 0.96 -10.71 -10.43
N VAL A 458 1.32 -10.21 -9.25
CA VAL A 458 0.52 -9.22 -8.51
C VAL A 458 0.49 -7.86 -9.22
N PRO A 459 1.63 -7.17 -9.47
CA PRO A 459 1.61 -5.91 -10.21
C PRO A 459 1.07 -6.10 -11.63
N ASP A 460 1.41 -7.16 -12.37
CA ASP A 460 0.88 -7.38 -13.72
C ASP A 460 -0.66 -7.46 -13.74
N ARG A 461 -1.23 -8.14 -12.73
CA ARG A 461 -2.67 -8.21 -12.55
C ARG A 461 -3.27 -6.85 -12.21
N LEU A 462 -2.66 -6.12 -11.27
CA LEU A 462 -3.15 -4.83 -10.80
C LEU A 462 -3.05 -3.73 -11.87
N TYR A 463 -1.99 -3.72 -12.69
CA TYR A 463 -1.87 -2.81 -13.84
C TYR A 463 -2.99 -3.02 -14.86
N GLY A 464 -3.57 -4.22 -14.95
CA GLY A 464 -4.76 -4.50 -15.77
C GLY A 464 -6.09 -4.15 -15.09
N ARG A 465 -6.08 -3.36 -14.01
CA ARG A 465 -7.28 -2.88 -13.31
C ARG A 465 -7.43 -1.36 -13.45
N GLN A 466 -8.63 -0.86 -13.20
CA GLN A 466 -8.95 0.57 -13.29
C GLN A 466 -9.76 1.02 -12.07
N ALA A 467 -9.85 2.32 -11.82
CA ALA A 467 -10.73 2.83 -10.78
C ALA A 467 -12.18 2.43 -11.11
N GLY A 468 -12.93 2.06 -10.08
CA GLY A 468 -14.27 1.50 -10.23
C GLY A 468 -14.36 0.21 -11.04
N HIS A 469 -13.27 -0.58 -11.22
CA HIS A 469 -13.18 -1.68 -12.22
C HIS A 469 -14.44 -2.56 -12.28
N TYR A 470 -14.94 -2.97 -11.11
CA TYR A 470 -16.16 -3.78 -11.00
C TYR A 470 -17.38 -2.94 -10.62
N ASP A 471 -17.22 -2.03 -9.67
CA ASP A 471 -18.23 -1.17 -9.07
C ASP A 471 -17.52 -0.03 -8.29
N SER A 472 -18.25 0.94 -7.73
CA SER A 472 -17.68 2.25 -7.35
C SER A 472 -17.65 2.56 -5.85
N THR A 473 -18.15 1.67 -5.00
CA THR A 473 -18.24 1.91 -3.55
C THR A 473 -17.00 1.36 -2.82
N THR A 474 -16.88 1.61 -1.51
CA THR A 474 -15.66 1.33 -0.74
C THR A 474 -15.99 0.36 0.42
N ASN A 475 -15.55 -0.90 0.31
CA ASN A 475 -15.80 -1.97 1.28
C ASN A 475 -14.49 -2.46 1.94
N ILE A 476 -13.92 -1.63 2.81
CA ILE A 476 -12.68 -1.95 3.53
C ILE A 476 -12.82 -3.24 4.37
N GLY A 477 -13.92 -3.41 5.10
CA GLY A 477 -14.17 -4.61 5.91
C GLY A 477 -14.15 -5.89 5.07
N GLY A 478 -14.82 -5.89 3.91
CA GLY A 478 -14.79 -6.99 2.95
C GLY A 478 -13.38 -7.26 2.42
N GLY A 479 -12.59 -6.20 2.16
CA GLY A 479 -11.18 -6.33 1.77
C GLY A 479 -10.34 -7.04 2.83
N ILE A 480 -10.51 -6.69 4.11
CA ILE A 480 -9.84 -7.35 5.25
C ILE A 480 -10.25 -8.82 5.33
N VAL A 481 -11.55 -9.12 5.17
CA VAL A 481 -12.07 -10.50 5.17
C VAL A 481 -11.42 -11.33 4.05
N ALA A 482 -11.34 -10.79 2.83
CA ALA A 482 -10.73 -11.48 1.69
C ALA A 482 -9.23 -11.74 1.91
N GLY A 483 -8.48 -10.73 2.36
CA GLY A 483 -7.05 -10.88 2.60
C GLY A 483 -6.75 -11.87 3.73
N ARG A 484 -7.57 -11.88 4.79
CA ARG A 484 -7.49 -12.90 5.84
C ARG A 484 -7.76 -14.29 5.28
N ALA A 485 -8.80 -14.43 4.44
CA ALA A 485 -9.15 -15.72 3.86
C ALA A 485 -8.02 -16.29 3.02
N GLU A 486 -7.30 -15.46 2.25
CA GLU A 486 -6.15 -15.89 1.48
C GLU A 486 -4.97 -16.31 2.37
N LEU A 487 -4.63 -15.50 3.38
CA LEU A 487 -3.52 -15.77 4.30
C LEU A 487 -3.70 -17.06 5.14
N LEU A 488 -4.96 -17.43 5.42
CA LEU A 488 -5.37 -18.62 6.16
C LEU A 488 -5.79 -19.79 5.25
N SER A 489 -5.73 -19.61 3.93
CA SER A 489 -6.05 -20.67 2.97
C SER A 489 -5.03 -21.81 3.03
N SER A 490 -5.29 -22.89 2.28
CA SER A 490 -4.31 -23.98 2.12
C SER A 490 -2.99 -23.55 1.47
N ARG A 491 -2.94 -22.38 0.83
CA ARG A 491 -1.71 -21.78 0.28
C ARG A 491 -0.90 -21.04 1.34
N GLY A 492 -1.56 -20.58 2.40
CA GLY A 492 -0.92 -19.95 3.54
C GLY A 492 0.03 -20.92 4.24
N ARG A 493 1.31 -20.53 4.34
CA ARG A 493 2.36 -21.32 4.98
C ARG A 493 2.37 -21.12 6.49
N SER A 494 2.36 -22.20 7.26
CA SER A 494 2.34 -22.17 8.75
C SER A 494 3.58 -21.52 9.37
N ALA A 495 4.73 -21.65 8.71
CA ALA A 495 6.01 -21.11 9.18
C ALA A 495 6.27 -19.68 8.70
N ALA A 496 5.42 -19.12 7.83
CA ALA A 496 5.53 -17.75 7.35
C ALA A 496 4.74 -16.79 8.23
N ARG A 497 5.25 -15.56 8.39
CA ARG A 497 4.49 -14.48 9.01
C ARG A 497 3.40 -14.00 8.07
N LYS A 498 2.21 -13.76 8.61
CA LYS A 498 1.05 -13.31 7.85
C LYS A 498 0.95 -11.80 7.90
N ILE A 499 1.11 -11.18 6.75
CA ILE A 499 1.10 -9.73 6.60
C ILE A 499 -0.02 -9.36 5.63
N MET A 500 -0.76 -8.32 5.97
CA MET A 500 -1.69 -7.68 5.05
C MET A 500 -1.22 -6.25 4.81
N VAL A 501 -1.18 -5.83 3.55
CA VAL A 501 -0.96 -4.42 3.18
C VAL A 501 -2.27 -3.92 2.62
N LEU A 502 -3.02 -3.17 3.42
CA LEU A 502 -4.33 -2.64 3.09
C LEU A 502 -4.19 -1.19 2.63
N MET A 503 -4.78 -0.85 1.49
CA MET A 503 -4.74 0.49 0.92
C MET A 503 -6.14 0.99 0.53
N SER A 504 -6.42 2.24 0.85
CA SER A 504 -7.68 2.92 0.55
C SER A 504 -7.47 4.42 0.42
N ASP A 505 -8.21 5.07 -0.48
CA ASP A 505 -8.24 6.53 -0.64
C ASP A 505 -9.51 7.18 -0.07
N GLY A 506 -10.57 6.38 0.12
CA GLY A 506 -11.86 6.83 0.61
C GLY A 506 -12.26 6.27 1.97
N LYS A 507 -13.48 6.61 2.36
CA LYS A 507 -14.15 6.13 3.56
C LYS A 507 -14.97 4.89 3.23
N PRO A 508 -15.01 3.87 4.10
CA PRO A 508 -15.90 2.73 3.86
C PRO A 508 -17.34 3.24 3.78
N ASN A 509 -18.15 2.64 2.92
CA ASN A 509 -19.56 2.99 2.73
C ASN A 509 -20.42 1.74 2.44
N ILE A 510 -19.88 0.55 2.70
CA ILE A 510 -20.54 -0.74 2.60
C ILE A 510 -20.48 -1.45 3.94
N ASP A 511 -21.61 -1.98 4.42
CA ASP A 511 -21.71 -2.77 5.65
C ASP A 511 -21.41 -4.26 5.46
N GLU A 512 -21.42 -5.01 6.56
CA GLU A 512 -21.17 -6.46 6.61
C GLU A 512 -22.11 -7.29 5.72
N ASN A 513 -23.28 -6.75 5.38
CA ASN A 513 -24.31 -7.41 4.57
C ASN A 513 -24.23 -6.99 3.10
N GLY A 514 -23.26 -6.15 2.72
CA GLY A 514 -23.13 -5.58 1.38
C GLY A 514 -24.08 -4.41 1.10
N GLY A 515 -24.69 -3.83 2.14
CA GLY A 515 -25.59 -2.68 2.03
C GLY A 515 -24.84 -1.36 2.00
N PHE A 516 -25.31 -0.41 1.19
CA PHE A 516 -24.77 0.96 1.19
C PHE A 516 -25.20 1.71 2.45
N VAL A 517 -24.23 2.39 3.06
CA VAL A 517 -24.39 3.25 4.23
C VAL A 517 -23.57 4.51 4.05
N SER A 518 -23.91 5.57 4.79
CA SER A 518 -23.15 6.82 4.71
C SER A 518 -21.67 6.55 5.01
N GLY A 519 -20.80 7.13 4.18
CA GLY A 519 -19.36 6.98 4.31
C GLY A 519 -18.86 7.34 5.71
N GLY A 520 -17.99 6.50 6.27
CA GLY A 520 -17.38 6.71 7.59
C GLY A 520 -18.36 6.65 8.77
N SER A 521 -19.52 6.00 8.63
CA SER A 521 -20.43 5.82 9.77
C SER A 521 -19.83 4.93 10.87
N ASP A 522 -20.18 5.19 12.14
CA ASP A 522 -19.67 4.39 13.27
C ASP A 522 -19.91 2.88 13.09
N THR A 523 -21.05 2.49 12.50
CA THR A 523 -21.40 1.08 12.27
C THR A 523 -20.39 0.36 11.37
N ILE A 524 -20.03 0.96 10.23
CA ILE A 524 -19.08 0.33 9.29
C ILE A 524 -17.64 0.47 9.75
N ASN A 525 -17.30 1.56 10.42
CA ASN A 525 -15.98 1.75 11.01
C ASN A 525 -15.74 0.69 12.12
N ASN A 526 -16.74 0.43 12.96
CA ASN A 526 -16.68 -0.63 13.96
C ASN A 526 -16.52 -2.02 13.32
N TRP A 527 -17.27 -2.32 12.25
CA TRP A 527 -17.12 -3.60 11.55
C TRP A 527 -15.69 -3.78 10.99
N CYS A 528 -15.11 -2.76 10.36
CA CYS A 528 -13.73 -2.82 9.87
C CYS A 528 -12.73 -3.10 11.01
N ILE A 529 -12.93 -2.50 12.19
CA ILE A 529 -12.11 -2.72 13.38
C ILE A 529 -12.31 -4.13 13.96
N GLU A 530 -13.53 -4.65 13.97
CA GLU A 530 -13.83 -6.02 14.39
C GLU A 530 -13.13 -7.04 13.48
N GLU A 531 -13.14 -6.83 12.16
CA GLU A 531 -12.42 -7.69 11.22
C GLU A 531 -10.89 -7.60 11.41
N ALA A 532 -10.37 -6.42 11.76
CA ALA A 532 -8.98 -6.25 12.17
C ALA A 532 -8.67 -7.02 13.46
N GLN A 533 -9.57 -7.03 14.45
CA GLN A 533 -9.40 -7.82 15.67
C GLN A 533 -9.35 -9.33 15.36
N VAL A 534 -10.20 -9.83 14.46
CA VAL A 534 -10.16 -11.23 14.03
C VAL A 534 -8.83 -11.54 13.31
N CYS A 535 -8.25 -10.61 12.56
CA CYS A 535 -6.90 -10.73 12.01
C CYS A 535 -5.84 -10.83 13.12
N ALA A 536 -5.90 -9.97 14.13
CA ALA A 536 -4.98 -10.02 15.29
C ALA A 536 -5.04 -11.37 16.02
N ASP A 537 -6.24 -11.90 16.26
CA ASP A 537 -6.48 -13.19 16.90
C ASP A 537 -5.89 -14.36 16.09
N ASN A 538 -5.76 -14.20 14.76
CA ASN A 538 -5.13 -15.15 13.85
C ASN A 538 -3.66 -14.82 13.54
N HIS A 539 -3.03 -13.93 14.32
CA HIS A 539 -1.64 -13.51 14.15
C HIS A 539 -1.30 -12.92 12.76
N ILE A 540 -2.27 -12.21 12.16
CA ILE A 540 -2.09 -11.42 10.95
C ILE A 540 -1.84 -9.97 11.34
N THR A 541 -0.74 -9.41 10.86
CA THR A 541 -0.43 -7.98 11.03
C THR A 541 -0.87 -7.20 9.79
N ILE A 542 -1.69 -6.17 9.99
CA ILE A 542 -2.18 -5.28 8.93
C ILE A 542 -1.36 -3.99 8.96
N TYR A 543 -0.65 -3.71 7.87
CA TYR A 543 -0.14 -2.37 7.58
C TYR A 543 -1.14 -1.65 6.71
N THR A 544 -1.50 -0.43 7.08
CA THR A 544 -2.46 0.37 6.33
C THR A 544 -1.77 1.53 5.64
N VAL A 545 -2.21 1.85 4.44
CA VAL A 545 -1.76 3.01 3.68
C VAL A 545 -2.99 3.81 3.22
N SER A 546 -3.13 5.03 3.72
CA SER A 546 -4.12 5.97 3.19
C SER A 546 -3.50 6.88 2.14
N VAL A 547 -4.17 7.07 1.01
CA VAL A 547 -3.74 8.02 -0.03
C VAL A 547 -4.79 9.08 -0.27
N GLY A 548 -4.34 10.30 -0.55
CA GLY A 548 -5.24 11.37 -0.92
C GLY A 548 -5.92 12.00 0.30
N GLY A 549 -6.63 13.09 0.02
CA GLY A 549 -7.15 13.94 1.06
C GLY A 549 -8.26 13.28 1.88
N ASP A 550 -9.23 12.68 1.21
CA ASP A 550 -10.51 12.27 1.81
C ASP A 550 -10.48 10.90 2.49
N ALA A 551 -9.30 10.29 2.60
CA ALA A 551 -9.10 9.00 3.24
C ALA A 551 -9.47 9.03 4.74
N ASP A 552 -10.05 7.93 5.23
CA ASP A 552 -10.32 7.75 6.67
C ASP A 552 -9.02 7.39 7.43
N VAL A 553 -8.17 8.40 7.65
CA VAL A 553 -6.85 8.24 8.29
C VAL A 553 -6.97 7.63 9.70
N ASP A 554 -7.96 8.06 10.48
CA ASP A 554 -8.16 7.60 11.85
C ASP A 554 -8.61 6.13 11.89
N LEU A 555 -9.53 5.73 11.03
CA LEU A 555 -9.92 4.33 10.88
C LEU A 555 -8.73 3.47 10.46
N MET A 556 -7.99 3.90 9.44
CA MET A 556 -6.84 3.16 8.91
C MET A 556 -5.73 3.02 9.96
N ALA A 557 -5.48 4.05 10.78
CA ALA A 557 -4.59 4.00 11.93
C ALA A 557 -5.08 3.01 13.00
N THR A 558 -6.38 3.00 13.28
CA THR A 558 -6.99 2.09 14.25
C THR A 558 -6.89 0.63 13.80
N ILE A 559 -7.16 0.34 12.53
CA ILE A 559 -7.01 -1.00 11.94
C ILE A 559 -5.57 -1.50 12.08
N ALA A 560 -4.59 -0.68 11.70
CA ALA A 560 -3.19 -1.07 11.79
C ALA A 560 -2.76 -1.34 13.24
N THR A 561 -3.05 -0.41 14.15
CA THR A 561 -2.65 -0.52 15.56
C THR A 561 -3.32 -1.69 16.27
N THR A 562 -4.57 -2.03 15.94
CA THR A 562 -5.30 -3.21 16.45
C THR A 562 -4.53 -4.52 16.21
N THR A 563 -3.81 -4.61 15.10
CA THR A 563 -3.05 -5.82 14.71
C THR A 563 -1.55 -5.75 15.01
N GLY A 564 -1.11 -4.70 15.71
CA GLY A 564 0.32 -4.43 15.96
C GLY A 564 1.08 -3.96 14.72
N GLY A 565 0.38 -3.54 13.66
CA GLY A 565 0.93 -2.94 12.46
C GLY A 565 1.15 -1.44 12.60
N GLN A 566 1.49 -0.81 11.47
CA GLN A 566 1.68 0.63 11.37
C GLN A 566 0.88 1.19 10.21
N HIS A 567 0.32 2.38 10.43
CA HIS A 567 -0.32 3.18 9.40
C HIS A 567 0.67 4.17 8.77
N PHE A 568 0.49 4.37 7.46
CA PHE A 568 1.19 5.35 6.65
C PHE A 568 0.18 6.18 5.87
N HIS A 569 0.51 7.44 5.63
CA HIS A 569 -0.32 8.35 4.86
C HIS A 569 0.50 9.02 3.77
N ALA A 570 -0.06 9.11 2.57
CA ALA A 570 0.48 9.88 1.48
C ALA A 570 -0.56 10.92 1.02
N GLU A 571 -0.17 12.19 1.02
CA GLU A 571 -1.04 13.31 0.63
C GLU A 571 -0.25 14.39 -0.13
N GLY A 572 -0.97 15.37 -0.67
CA GLY A 572 -0.42 16.45 -1.48
C GLY A 572 -0.83 16.32 -2.94
N THR A 573 -0.04 16.91 -3.82
CA THR A 573 -0.18 16.75 -5.28
C THR A 573 0.11 15.32 -5.72
N PRO A 574 -0.35 14.89 -6.92
CA PRO A 574 -0.04 13.56 -7.43
C PRO A 574 1.45 13.22 -7.50
N GLU A 575 2.30 14.22 -7.75
CA GLU A 575 3.76 14.05 -7.72
C GLU A 575 4.26 13.74 -6.30
N GLU A 576 3.84 14.55 -5.33
CA GLU A 576 4.27 14.42 -3.93
C GLU A 576 3.82 13.10 -3.30
N TYR A 577 2.56 12.68 -3.48
CA TYR A 577 2.12 11.42 -2.89
C TYR A 577 2.64 10.20 -3.64
N ALA A 578 2.92 10.29 -4.95
CA ALA A 578 3.53 9.18 -5.69
C ALA A 578 4.93 8.85 -5.13
N ASP A 579 5.73 9.88 -4.83
CA ASP A 579 7.04 9.72 -4.19
C ASP A 579 6.91 9.14 -2.77
N GLN A 580 5.96 9.65 -1.97
CA GLN A 580 5.69 9.13 -0.64
C GLN A 580 5.27 7.65 -0.67
N LEU A 581 4.36 7.27 -1.57
CA LEU A 581 3.92 5.89 -1.73
C LEU A 581 5.07 4.96 -2.14
N GLN A 582 5.93 5.37 -3.09
CA GLN A 582 7.11 4.58 -3.43
C GLN A 582 8.01 4.35 -2.21
N LEU A 583 8.23 5.37 -1.38
CA LEU A 583 9.03 5.23 -0.16
C LEU A 583 8.38 4.30 0.88
N ILE A 584 7.07 4.45 1.11
CA ILE A 584 6.29 3.62 2.03
C ILE A 584 6.36 2.16 1.60
N PHE A 585 6.10 1.86 0.33
CA PHE A 585 6.05 0.50 -0.19
C PHE A 585 7.43 -0.15 -0.28
N ARG A 586 8.49 0.61 -0.58
CA ARG A 586 9.87 0.13 -0.43
C ARG A 586 10.18 -0.23 1.02
N THR A 587 9.75 0.58 1.98
CA THR A 587 9.91 0.32 3.42
C THR A 587 9.16 -0.95 3.84
N LEU A 588 7.91 -1.11 3.41
CA LEU A 588 7.11 -2.31 3.68
C LEU A 588 7.74 -3.57 3.05
N GLY A 589 8.24 -3.45 1.82
CA GLY A 589 8.99 -4.50 1.14
C GLY A 589 10.22 -4.95 1.94
N GLY A 590 10.94 -4.01 2.56
CA GLY A 590 12.16 -4.27 3.34
C GLY A 590 11.93 -4.74 4.79
N ARG A 591 10.76 -4.52 5.38
CA ARG A 591 10.48 -4.90 6.78
C ARG A 591 10.38 -6.41 6.96
N ARG A 592 11.40 -7.03 7.55
CA ARG A 592 11.44 -8.49 7.78
C ARG A 592 11.45 -8.87 9.26
N PRO A 593 10.58 -9.79 9.68
CA PRO A 593 10.63 -10.36 11.02
C PRO A 593 11.80 -11.33 11.16
N VAL A 594 12.44 -11.31 12.32
CA VAL A 594 13.51 -12.26 12.70
C VAL A 594 13.03 -13.16 13.84
N ALA A 595 13.52 -14.39 13.88
CA ALA A 595 13.25 -15.31 14.99
C ALA A 595 14.45 -16.20 15.30
N LEU A 596 14.58 -16.58 16.57
CA LEU A 596 15.54 -17.58 17.01
C LEU A 596 15.06 -18.99 16.67
N ILE A 597 15.97 -19.84 16.20
CA ILE A 597 15.70 -21.24 15.80
C ILE A 597 16.55 -22.25 16.56
N GLU A 598 17.53 -21.78 17.33
CA GLU A 598 18.49 -22.58 18.09
C GLU A 598 18.82 -21.92 19.42
#